data_AF-A0AAU2MJH5-F1
#
_entry.id   AF-A0AAU2MJH5-F1
#
_cell.length_a   1.000
_cell.length_b   1.000
_cell.length_c   1.000
_cell.angle_alpha   90.00
_cell.angle_beta   90.00
_cell.angle_gamma   90.00
#
_symmetry.space_group_name_H-M   'P 1'
#
loop_
_entity.id
_entity.type
_entity.pdbx_description
1 polymer ?
#
loop_
_entity_poly.entity_id
_entity_poly.type
_entity_poly.pdbx_seq_one_letter_code
_entity_poly.pdbx_strand_id
1 'polypeptide(L)' 'MTNNENVGAPSISTGLVVGMLIGIAVGLVLGLAVFDNMAVGLVLGSGAGGVLGVTFPAARRSQRQSS' A
#
# COMPACT_ATOMS: atom_id res chain seq x y z
N MET A 1 31.14 -9.82 22.41
CA MET A 1 30.38 -8.75 21.73
C MET A 1 30.48 -8.97 20.24
N THR A 2 29.44 -9.52 19.59
CA THR A 2 29.27 -9.49 18.12
C THR A 2 27.79 -9.71 17.75
N ASN A 3 27.06 -8.60 17.69
CA ASN A 3 26.10 -8.20 16.65
C ASN A 3 25.28 -9.30 15.96
N ASN A 4 24.16 -9.70 16.58
CA ASN A 4 23.04 -10.28 15.84
C ASN A 4 22.35 -9.17 15.05
N GLU A 5 22.75 -9.02 13.80
CA GLU A 5 21.99 -8.37 12.75
C GLU A 5 20.67 -9.13 12.56
N ASN A 6 19.69 -8.78 13.39
CA ASN A 6 18.29 -8.98 13.08
C ASN A 6 18.03 -8.22 11.79
N VAL A 7 18.20 -8.90 10.65
CA VAL A 7 17.67 -8.49 9.36
C VAL A 7 16.17 -8.48 9.55
N GLY A 8 15.68 -7.39 10.15
CA GLY A 8 14.27 -7.13 10.31
C GLY A 8 13.73 -7.04 8.90
N ALA A 9 13.22 -8.16 8.40
CA ALA A 9 12.50 -8.20 7.14
C ALA A 9 11.55 -7.01 7.17
N PRO A 10 11.61 -6.09 6.20
CA PRO A 10 10.78 -4.91 6.21
C PRO A 10 9.35 -5.40 6.33
N SER A 11 8.74 -5.21 7.50
CA SER A 11 7.42 -5.73 7.79
C SER A 11 6.47 -4.96 6.89
N ILE A 12 6.14 -5.55 5.73
CA ILE A 12 5.23 -4.95 4.77
C ILE A 12 3.95 -4.63 5.54
N SER A 13 3.68 -3.33 5.69
CA SER A 13 2.56 -2.90 6.51
C SER A 13 1.29 -3.46 5.89
N THR A 14 0.45 -4.12 6.69
CA THR A 14 -0.82 -4.68 6.21
C THR A 14 -1.66 -3.61 5.51
N GLY A 15 -1.54 -2.35 5.94
CA GLY A 15 -2.15 -1.20 5.27
C GLY A 15 -1.66 -1.01 3.84
N LEU A 16 -0.36 -1.19 3.57
CA LEU A 16 0.21 -1.12 2.23
C LEU A 16 -0.37 -2.22 1.33
N VAL A 17 -0.44 -3.45 1.84
CA VAL A 17 -0.98 -4.59 1.09
C VAL A 17 -2.44 -4.36 0.73
N VAL A 18 -3.25 -3.95 1.71
CA VAL A 18 -4.68 -3.69 1.50
C VAL A 18 -4.89 -2.50 0.57
N GLY A 19 -4.12 -1.42 0.73
CA GLY A 19 -4.17 -0.26 -0.15
C GLY A 19 -3.81 -0.60 -1.59
N MET A 20 -2.76 -1.40 -1.80
CA MET A 20 -2.38 -1.93 -3.12
C MET A 20 -3.49 -2.77 -3.74
N LEU A 21 -4.06 -3.72 -2.99
CA LEU A 21 -5.11 -4.61 -3.52
C LEU A 21 -6.35 -3.82 -3.95
N ILE A 22 -6.81 -2.90 -3.10
CA ILE A 22 -7.97 -2.05 -3.40
C ILE A 22 -7.65 -1.11 -4.57
N GLY A 23 -6.49 -0.46 -4.54
CA GLY A 23 -6.07 0.47 -5.59
C GLY A 23 -5.93 -0.19 -6.95
N ILE A 24 -5.33 -1.38 -7.02
CA ILE A 24 -5.22 -2.17 -8.26
C ILE A 24 -6.61 -2.56 -8.76
N ALA A 25 -7.49 -3.06 -7.90
CA ALA A 25 -8.84 -3.45 -8.30
C ALA A 25 -9.63 -2.26 -8.89
N VAL A 26 -9.64 -1.13 -8.18
CA VAL A 26 -10.32 0.10 -8.64
C VAL A 26 -9.66 0.66 -9.89
N GLY A 27 -8.33 0.70 -9.92
CA GLY A 27 -7.56 1.19 -11.05
C GLY A 27 -7.78 0.38 -12.32
N LEU A 28 -7.83 -0.95 -12.23
CA LEU A 28 -8.12 -1.82 -13.38
C LEU A 28 -9.54 -1.61 -13.91
N VAL A 29 -10.54 -1.52 -13.03
CA VAL A 29 -11.92 -1.22 -13.44
C VAL A 29 -12.00 0.13 -14.14
N LEU A 30 -11.34 1.15 -13.59
CA LEU A 30 -11.36 2.50 -14.17
C LEU A 30 -10.54 2.59 -15.47
N GLY A 31 -9.40 1.90 -15.53
CA GLY A 31 -8.55 1.81 -16.72
C GLY A 31 -9.25 1.12 -17.88
N LEU A 32 -10.01 0.06 -17.61
CA LEU A 32 -10.82 -0.62 -18.63
C LEU A 32 -12.07 0.17 -19.00
N ALA A 33 -12.77 0.77 -18.03
CA ALA A 33 -14.03 1.46 -18.30
C ALA A 33 -13.86 2.84 -18.95
N VAL A 34 -12.78 3.57 -18.63
CA VAL A 34 -12.57 4.96 -19.08
C VAL A 34 -11.49 5.06 -20.14
N PHE A 35 -10.36 4.39 -19.93
CA PHE A 35 -9.18 4.51 -20.79
C PHE A 35 -9.02 3.36 -21.79
N ASP A 36 -9.89 2.35 -21.72
CA ASP A 36 -9.80 1.07 -22.45
C ASP A 36 -8.38 0.48 -22.44
N ASN A 37 -7.66 0.72 -21.34
CA ASN A 37 -6.25 0.39 -21.21
C ASN A 37 -5.90 -0.09 -19.79
N MET A 38 -5.61 -1.38 -19.71
CA MET A 38 -5.18 -2.07 -18.50
C MET A 38 -3.93 -1.42 -17.88
N ALA A 39 -2.98 -0.97 -18.71
CA ALA A 39 -1.71 -0.43 -18.23
C ALA A 39 -1.89 0.89 -17.47
N VAL A 40 -2.75 1.77 -18.00
CA VAL A 40 -3.08 3.05 -17.36
C VAL A 40 -3.80 2.80 -16.04
N GLY A 41 -4.75 1.86 -16.04
CA GLY A 41 -5.46 1.46 -14.83
C GLY A 41 -4.55 0.91 -13.73
N LEU A 42 -3.59 0.07 -14.10
CA LEU A 42 -2.64 -0.52 -13.16
C LEU A 42 -1.69 0.52 -12.55
N VAL A 43 -1.15 1.43 -13.37
CA VAL A 43 -0.25 2.49 -12.90
C VAL A 43 -0.99 3.47 -11.98
N LEU A 44 -2.19 3.89 -12.38
CA LEU A 44 -3.01 4.80 -11.56
C LEU A 44 -3.44 4.14 -10.24
N GLY A 45 -3.88 2.88 -10.32
CA GLY A 45 -4.35 2.10 -9.18
C GLY A 45 -3.25 1.75 -8.18
N SER A 46 -2.07 1.36 -8.64
CA SER A 46 -0.91 1.10 -7.78
C SER A 46 -0.35 2.38 -7.18
N GLY A 47 -0.35 3.50 -7.91
CA GLY A 47 0.03 4.82 -7.39
C GLY A 47 -0.89 5.29 -6.28
N ALA A 48 -2.21 5.36 -6.55
CA ALA A 48 -3.19 5.78 -5.56
C ALA A 48 -3.31 4.80 -4.38
N GLY A 49 -3.34 3.49 -4.67
CA GLY A 49 -3.40 2.43 -3.68
C GLY A 49 -2.15 2.34 -2.80
N GLY A 50 -0.98 2.62 -3.37
CA GLY A 50 0.28 2.74 -2.63
C GLY A 50 0.26 3.91 -1.65
N VAL A 51 -0.16 5.10 -2.10
CA VAL A 51 -0.27 6.30 -1.26
C VAL A 51 -1.29 6.10 -0.13
N LEU A 52 -2.47 5.56 -0.43
CA LEU A 52 -3.45 5.21 0.60
C LEU A 52 -2.89 4.13 1.53
N GLY A 53 -2.24 3.11 0.98
CA GLY A 53 -1.67 2.02 1.75
C GLY A 53 -0.53 2.42 2.70
N VAL A 54 0.25 3.47 2.38
CA VAL A 54 1.28 4.01 3.30
C VAL A 54 0.72 5.02 4.29
N THR A 55 -0.32 5.76 3.93
CA THR A 55 -0.93 6.80 4.80
C THR A 55 -1.83 6.21 5.89
N PHE A 56 -2.59 5.15 5.58
CA PHE A 56 -3.47 4.50 6.54
C PHE A 56 -2.76 3.86 7.77
N PRO A 57 -1.60 3.19 7.65
CA PRO A 57 -0.89 2.66 8.81
C PRO A 57 -0.23 3.75 9.67
N ALA A 58 0.01 4.95 9.14
CA ALA A 58 0.48 6.08 9.96
C ALA A 58 -0.60 6.52 10.97
N ALA A 59 -1.88 6.48 10.59
CA ALA A 59 -2.98 6.83 11.47
C ALA A 59 -3.17 5.84 12.64
N ARG A 60 -2.90 4.54 12.43
CA ARG A 60 -3.14 3.51 13.46
C ARG A 60 -2.01 3.37 14.48
N ARG A 61 -0.79 3.84 14.16
CA ARG A 61 0.35 3.76 15.08
C ARG A 61 0.31 4.86 16.16
N SER A 62 -0.36 5.97 15.90
CA SER A 62 -0.52 7.08 16.86
C SER A 62 -1.37 6.71 18.08
N GLN A 63 -2.25 5.70 18.00
CA GLN A 63 -3.10 5.30 19.13
C GLN A 63 -2.47 4.31 20.12
N ARG A 64 -1.22 3.85 19.92
CA ARG A 64 -0.57 2.90 20.85
C ARG A 64 0.57 3.50 21.67
N GLN A 65 0.84 4.80 21.55
CA GLN A 65 1.94 5.46 22.26
C GLN A 65 1.50 6.33 23.44
N SER A 66 0.23 6.25 23.84
CA SER A 66 -0.28 6.90 25.05
C SER A 66 -1.04 5.88 25.90
N SER A 67 -0.31 4.96 26.54
CA SER A 67 -0.79 4.24 27.71
C SER A 67 0.35 3.90 28.65
#